data_AF-A0A8J6NRE0-F1
#
_entry.id   AF-A0A8J6NRE0-F1
#
_cell.length_a   1.000
_cell.length_b   1.000
_cell.length_c   1.000
_cell.angle_alpha   90.00
_cell.angle_beta   90.00
_cell.angle_gamma   90.00
#
_symmetry.space_group_name_H-M   'P 1'
#
loop_
_entity.id
_entity.type
_entity.pdbx_description
1 polymer ?
#
loop_
_entity_poly.entity_id
_entity_poly.type
_entity_poly.pdbx_seq_one_letter_code
_entity_poly.pdbx_strand_id
1 'polypeptide(L)'
;MTPLSSPYTGLSRLTLFWALSRTPHGLLDMSTPALGALLWLGRFPSFEVIVLGLITTFAGYTAVYALNDVIDYRVDKEKIRLCGAPGTGCDLDAVMLRHPMAQGYLSFKEGLLWTVAWSVVALMGAYRLNPVCIVIFLAACILETIYCLLLKVTHLRTLVSGGVKTAGAIAGVFAVDPKPSPLYVMVLFFWLFCWEIGGQNVPNDWTDIDEDRRLCARTIPVRLGAESANAIILASLILAVVLSVAVFYFSPITFGFPFVVASFATGLCLFVLPAFLLYRTSEPRYAMALFNMASYYPLAMLAIVIVQIVS
;
A
#
# COMPACT_ATOMS: atom_id res chain seq x y z
N MET A 1 -31.50 -17.74 -2.74
CA MET A 1 -30.10 -18.19 -2.93
C MET A 1 -29.87 -19.32 -1.94
N THR A 2 -29.72 -20.54 -2.44
CA THR A 2 -29.24 -21.68 -1.65
C THR A 2 -27.85 -21.36 -1.11
N PRO A 3 -27.53 -21.66 0.15
CA PRO A 3 -26.19 -21.46 0.67
C PRO A 3 -25.27 -22.43 -0.08
N LEU A 4 -24.39 -21.90 -0.93
CA LEU A 4 -23.24 -22.67 -1.42
C LEU A 4 -22.52 -23.20 -0.18
N SER A 5 -22.39 -24.52 -0.08
CA SER A 5 -21.53 -25.15 0.92
C SER A 5 -20.13 -24.56 0.76
N SER A 6 -19.72 -23.71 1.69
CA SER A 6 -18.40 -23.08 1.62
C SER A 6 -17.35 -24.18 1.66
N PRO A 7 -16.42 -24.25 0.68
CA PRO A 7 -15.32 -25.20 0.72
C PRO A 7 -14.36 -24.94 1.90
N TYR A 8 -14.50 -23.80 2.59
CA TYR A 8 -13.69 -23.39 3.72
C TYR A 8 -14.32 -23.83 5.06
N THR A 9 -13.70 -24.81 5.72
CA THR A 9 -14.13 -25.36 7.02
C THR A 9 -12.93 -25.45 7.99
N GLY A 10 -13.18 -25.27 9.29
CA GLY A 10 -12.11 -25.30 10.30
C GLY A 10 -11.02 -24.25 10.04
N LEU A 11 -9.75 -24.68 10.12
CA LEU A 11 -8.58 -23.81 9.95
C LEU A 11 -8.48 -23.19 8.55
N SER A 12 -9.07 -23.81 7.52
CA SER A 12 -9.05 -23.22 6.18
C SER A 12 -9.87 -21.94 6.07
N ARG A 13 -10.75 -21.63 7.05
CA ARG A 13 -11.41 -20.32 7.12
C ARG A 13 -10.45 -19.17 7.42
N LEU A 14 -9.28 -19.41 8.03
CA LEU A 14 -8.29 -18.37 8.29
C LEU A 14 -7.79 -17.71 7.00
N THR A 15 -7.76 -18.48 5.90
CA THR A 15 -7.37 -17.93 4.59
C THR A 15 -8.34 -16.85 4.11
N LEU A 16 -9.63 -16.92 4.48
CA LEU A 16 -10.60 -15.87 4.17
C LEU A 16 -10.28 -14.56 4.91
N PHE A 17 -9.84 -14.64 6.16
CA PHE A 17 -9.45 -13.46 6.94
C PHE A 17 -8.13 -12.87 6.45
N TRP A 18 -7.16 -13.71 6.07
CA TRP A 18 -5.94 -13.25 5.43
C TRP A 18 -6.20 -12.59 4.07
N ALA A 19 -7.17 -13.11 3.32
CA ALA A 19 -7.59 -12.52 2.05
C ALA A 19 -8.30 -11.18 2.26
N LEU A 20 -9.18 -11.07 3.27
CA LEU A 20 -9.83 -9.81 3.67
C LEU A 20 -8.80 -8.70 3.97
N SER A 21 -7.64 -9.07 4.52
CA SER A 21 -6.55 -8.15 4.84
C SER A 21 -5.46 -8.07 3.77
N ARG A 22 -5.65 -8.67 2.59
CA ARG A 22 -4.67 -8.70 1.48
C ARG A 22 -3.26 -9.08 1.94
N THR A 23 -3.17 -10.10 2.80
CA THR A 23 -1.95 -10.39 3.59
C THR A 23 -0.67 -10.50 2.75
N PRO A 24 -0.62 -11.18 1.58
CA PRO A 24 0.60 -11.25 0.79
C PRO A 24 1.13 -9.87 0.38
N HIS A 25 0.25 -8.99 -0.07
CA HIS A 25 0.59 -7.63 -0.46
C HIS A 25 0.88 -6.77 0.77
N GLY A 26 0.11 -6.91 1.85
CA GLY A 26 0.35 -6.25 3.13
C GLY A 26 1.71 -6.57 3.76
N LEU A 27 2.23 -7.78 3.58
CA LEU A 27 3.58 -8.14 4.03
C LEU A 27 4.69 -7.39 3.27
N LEU A 28 4.50 -7.11 1.98
CA LEU A 28 5.42 -6.26 1.23
C LEU A 28 5.37 -4.82 1.75
N ASP A 29 4.17 -4.32 2.01
CA ASP A 29 3.94 -2.97 2.52
C ASP A 29 4.57 -2.71 3.90
N MET A 30 4.66 -3.75 4.74
CA MET A 30 5.38 -3.69 6.02
C MET A 30 6.88 -3.42 5.89
N SER A 31 7.44 -3.44 4.67
CA SER A 31 8.80 -2.94 4.45
C SER A 31 8.89 -1.41 4.56
N THR A 32 7.80 -0.65 4.32
CA THR A 32 7.84 0.82 4.35
C THR A 32 8.07 1.41 5.74
N PRO A 33 7.44 0.95 6.86
CA PRO A 33 7.78 1.43 8.20
C PRO A 33 9.20 1.06 8.60
N ALA A 34 9.66 -0.16 8.27
CA ALA A 34 11.03 -0.58 8.57
C ALA A 34 12.05 0.28 7.79
N LEU A 35 11.77 0.55 6.51
CA LEU A 35 12.59 1.43 5.67
C LEU A 35 12.66 2.84 6.24
N GLY A 36 11.52 3.44 6.59
CA GLY A 36 11.47 4.77 7.21
C GLY A 36 12.25 4.83 8.53
N ALA A 37 12.07 3.83 9.39
CA ALA A 37 12.79 3.73 10.66
C ALA A 37 14.32 3.65 10.47
N LEU A 38 14.78 2.78 9.57
CA LEU A 38 16.22 2.56 9.34
C LEU A 38 16.88 3.74 8.62
N LEU A 39 16.23 4.31 7.60
CA LEU A 39 16.75 5.50 6.90
C LEU A 39 16.89 6.70 7.83
N TRP A 40 16.04 6.83 8.85
CA TRP A 40 16.16 7.91 9.84
C TRP A 40 17.18 7.58 10.92
N LEU A 41 17.08 6.39 11.54
CA LEU A 41 17.88 6.04 12.70
C LEU A 41 19.35 5.76 12.35
N GLY A 42 19.62 5.26 11.14
CA GLY A 42 20.97 4.94 10.69
C GLY A 42 21.63 3.73 11.28
N ARG A 43 20.86 2.93 12.00
CA ARG A 43 21.26 1.67 12.61
C ARG A 43 20.01 0.87 12.92
N PHE A 44 20.20 -0.38 13.32
CA PHE A 44 19.09 -1.16 13.86
C PHE A 44 18.59 -0.57 15.19
N PRO A 45 17.27 -0.44 15.38
CA PRO A 45 16.67 -0.17 16.69
C PRO A 45 16.99 -1.28 17.69
N SER A 46 16.63 -1.09 18.97
CA SER A 46 16.72 -2.17 19.95
C SER A 46 15.83 -3.36 19.54
N PHE A 47 16.19 -4.56 19.99
CA PHE A 47 15.41 -5.78 19.70
C PHE A 47 13.94 -5.64 20.11
N GLU A 48 13.66 -5.01 21.26
CA GLU A 48 12.30 -4.72 21.72
C GLU A 48 11.53 -3.86 20.71
N VAL A 49 12.13 -2.78 20.21
CA VAL A 49 11.51 -1.88 19.23
C VAL A 49 11.27 -2.61 17.90
N ILE A 50 12.18 -3.49 17.48
CA ILE A 50 12.00 -4.30 16.27
C ILE A 50 10.80 -5.24 16.41
N VAL A 51 10.75 -6.04 17.48
CA VAL A 51 9.65 -7.01 17.70
C VAL A 51 8.31 -6.29 17.84
N LEU A 52 8.26 -5.24 18.68
CA LEU A 52 7.05 -4.46 18.88
C LEU A 52 6.63 -3.75 17.59
N GLY A 53 7.59 -3.19 16.85
CA GLY A 53 7.38 -2.56 15.55
C GLY A 53 6.76 -3.52 14.54
N LEU A 54 7.31 -4.72 14.38
CA LEU A 54 6.80 -5.74 13.46
C LEU A 54 5.38 -6.20 13.81
N ILE A 55 5.09 -6.43 15.10
CA ILE A 55 3.72 -6.78 15.54
C ILE A 55 2.77 -5.63 15.26
N THR A 56 3.19 -4.40 15.57
CA THR A 56 2.36 -3.20 15.41
C THR A 56 2.05 -2.93 13.95
N THR A 57 3.05 -3.02 13.06
CA THR A 57 2.87 -2.78 11.63
C THR A 57 2.04 -3.89 10.99
N PHE A 58 2.29 -5.16 11.34
CA PHE A 58 1.44 -6.27 10.90
C PHE A 58 -0.01 -6.05 11.28
N ALA A 59 -0.28 -5.72 12.55
CA ALA A 59 -1.62 -5.42 13.03
C ALA A 59 -2.25 -4.22 12.32
N GLY A 60 -1.49 -3.13 12.16
CA GLY A 60 -1.94 -1.90 11.51
C GLY A 60 -2.34 -2.12 10.06
N TYR A 61 -1.48 -2.73 9.26
CA TYR A 61 -1.80 -3.05 7.85
C TYR A 61 -2.97 -4.03 7.76
N THR A 62 -2.97 -5.09 8.56
CA THR A 62 -4.06 -6.08 8.59
C THR A 62 -5.40 -5.40 8.85
N ALA A 63 -5.44 -4.45 9.79
CA ALA A 63 -6.64 -3.68 10.12
C ALA A 63 -7.03 -2.72 8.99
N VAL A 64 -6.11 -1.94 8.43
CA VAL A 64 -6.42 -0.94 7.39
C VAL A 64 -6.90 -1.61 6.10
N TYR A 65 -6.29 -2.74 5.69
CA TYR A 65 -6.79 -3.49 4.54
C TYR A 65 -8.17 -4.10 4.79
N ALA A 66 -8.41 -4.67 5.98
CA ALA A 66 -9.74 -5.17 6.30
C ALA A 66 -10.78 -4.04 6.44
N LEU A 67 -10.36 -2.84 6.87
CA LEU A 67 -11.20 -1.65 6.91
C LEU A 67 -11.66 -1.26 5.50
N ASN A 68 -10.78 -1.32 4.50
CA ASN A 68 -11.14 -1.04 3.10
C ASN A 68 -12.36 -1.87 2.67
N ASP A 69 -12.28 -3.20 2.76
CA ASP A 69 -13.37 -4.12 2.40
C ASP A 69 -14.62 -3.96 3.28
N VAL A 70 -14.47 -3.54 4.55
CA VAL A 70 -15.62 -3.24 5.43
C VAL A 70 -16.36 -2.00 4.99
N ILE A 71 -15.65 -0.93 4.61
CA ILE A 71 -16.26 0.32 4.14
C ILE A 71 -16.85 0.14 2.74
N ASP A 72 -16.10 -0.50 1.84
CA ASP A 72 -16.52 -0.73 0.45
C ASP A 72 -17.47 -1.92 0.27
N TYR A 73 -17.87 -2.61 1.34
CA TYR A 73 -18.73 -3.80 1.32
C TYR A 73 -19.93 -3.72 0.35
N ARG A 74 -20.63 -2.58 0.32
CA ARG A 74 -21.80 -2.39 -0.56
C ARG A 74 -21.38 -2.18 -2.02
N VAL A 75 -20.30 -1.45 -2.23
CA VAL A 75 -19.76 -1.13 -3.55
C VAL A 75 -19.13 -2.36 -4.18
N ASP A 76 -18.39 -3.15 -3.42
CA ASP A 76 -17.82 -4.43 -3.85
C ASP A 76 -18.92 -5.42 -4.26
N LYS A 77 -20.02 -5.47 -3.50
CA LYS A 77 -21.18 -6.30 -3.85
C LYS A 77 -21.87 -5.84 -5.13
N GLU A 78 -21.92 -4.53 -5.36
CA GLU A 78 -22.41 -3.95 -6.62
C GLU A 78 -21.47 -4.29 -7.78
N LYS A 79 -20.16 -4.13 -7.59
CA LYS A 79 -19.12 -4.50 -8.57
C LYS A 79 -19.24 -5.96 -8.99
N ILE A 80 -19.35 -6.88 -8.04
CA ILE A 80 -19.55 -8.32 -8.31
C ILE A 80 -20.86 -8.58 -9.07
N ARG A 81 -21.93 -7.87 -8.74
CA ARG A 81 -23.22 -8.02 -9.45
C ARG A 81 -23.15 -7.55 -10.90
N LEU A 82 -22.37 -6.50 -11.18
CA LEU A 82 -22.26 -5.90 -12.52
C LEU A 82 -21.21 -6.59 -13.41
N CYS A 83 -20.12 -7.05 -12.82
CA CYS A 83 -18.96 -7.59 -13.54
C CYS A 83 -18.82 -9.11 -13.42
N GLY A 84 -19.56 -9.75 -12.50
CA GLY A 84 -19.39 -11.15 -12.14
C GLY A 84 -18.45 -11.32 -10.94
N ALA A 85 -18.28 -12.56 -10.47
CA ALA A 85 -17.25 -12.84 -9.47
C ALA A 85 -15.87 -12.49 -10.06
N PRO A 86 -14.98 -11.83 -9.30
CA PRO A 86 -13.64 -11.51 -9.78
C PRO A 86 -12.98 -12.80 -10.28
N GLY A 87 -12.59 -12.80 -11.56
CA GLY A 87 -11.85 -13.91 -12.15
C GLY A 87 -10.49 -14.09 -11.47
N THR A 88 -9.90 -15.26 -11.65
CA THR A 88 -8.50 -15.55 -11.29
C THR A 88 -7.56 -14.71 -12.15
N GLY A 89 -7.43 -13.42 -11.85
CA GLY A 89 -6.45 -12.53 -12.46
C GLY A 89 -5.03 -12.90 -12.03
N CYS A 90 -4.03 -12.45 -12.78
CA CYS A 90 -2.61 -12.66 -12.47
C CYS A 90 -2.06 -11.46 -11.67
N ASP A 91 -2.70 -11.16 -10.54
CA ASP A 91 -2.31 -10.08 -9.62
C ASP A 91 -1.77 -10.67 -8.30
N LEU A 92 -0.92 -9.93 -7.59
CA LEU A 92 -0.42 -10.26 -6.25
C LEU A 92 -1.56 -10.57 -5.26
N ASP A 93 -2.69 -9.86 -5.37
CA ASP A 93 -3.88 -10.13 -4.55
C ASP A 93 -4.68 -11.36 -5.00
N ALA A 94 -4.42 -11.89 -6.21
CA ALA A 94 -5.12 -13.06 -6.73
C ALA A 94 -4.57 -14.39 -6.19
N VAL A 95 -3.48 -14.37 -5.42
CA VAL A 95 -3.00 -15.52 -4.64
C VAL A 95 -4.05 -15.95 -3.60
N MET A 96 -4.91 -15.03 -3.19
CA MET A 96 -6.02 -15.28 -2.27
C MET A 96 -7.36 -14.82 -2.86
N LEU A 97 -8.46 -15.24 -2.23
CA LEU A 97 -9.81 -14.89 -2.66
C LEU A 97 -10.07 -13.38 -2.49
N ARG A 98 -10.29 -12.64 -3.58
CA ARG A 98 -10.66 -11.20 -3.51
C ARG A 98 -12.05 -10.98 -2.90
N HIS A 99 -12.22 -9.95 -2.07
CA HIS A 99 -13.50 -9.53 -1.48
C HIS A 99 -14.34 -10.66 -0.82
N PRO A 100 -13.78 -11.43 0.14
CA PRO A 100 -14.45 -12.58 0.76
C PRO A 100 -15.78 -12.20 1.43
N MET A 101 -15.90 -10.97 1.93
CA MET A 101 -17.16 -10.45 2.48
C MET A 101 -18.22 -10.23 1.40
N ALA A 102 -17.87 -9.51 0.32
CA ALA A 102 -18.83 -9.18 -0.74
C ALA A 102 -19.30 -10.43 -1.50
N GLN A 103 -18.44 -11.44 -1.61
CA GLN A 103 -18.77 -12.77 -2.15
C GLN A 103 -19.62 -13.64 -1.19
N GLY A 104 -19.74 -13.26 0.08
CA GLY A 104 -20.57 -13.95 1.07
C GLY A 104 -19.89 -15.12 1.80
N TYR A 105 -18.57 -15.30 1.66
CA TYR A 105 -17.81 -16.30 2.42
C TYR A 105 -17.54 -15.86 3.87
N LEU A 106 -17.48 -14.55 4.11
CA LEU A 106 -17.45 -13.93 5.43
C LEU A 106 -18.66 -13.02 5.62
N SER A 107 -19.24 -13.04 6.81
CA SER A 107 -20.26 -12.07 7.21
C SER A 107 -19.63 -10.70 7.49
N PHE A 108 -20.43 -9.64 7.36
CA PHE A 108 -20.00 -8.29 7.72
C PHE A 108 -19.54 -8.19 9.18
N LYS A 109 -20.20 -8.93 10.09
CA LYS A 109 -19.82 -8.96 11.52
C LYS A 109 -18.44 -9.58 11.73
N GLU A 110 -18.13 -10.68 11.03
CA GLU A 110 -16.81 -11.31 11.11
C GLU A 110 -15.72 -10.37 10.61
N GLY A 111 -15.92 -9.70 9.48
CA GLY A 111 -14.97 -8.73 8.96
C GLY A 111 -14.78 -7.53 9.89
N LEU A 112 -15.87 -6.96 10.41
CA LEU A 112 -15.80 -5.85 11.37
C LEU A 112 -15.05 -6.24 12.65
N LEU A 113 -15.34 -7.41 13.22
CA LEU A 113 -14.64 -7.90 14.42
C LEU A 113 -13.15 -8.13 14.16
N TRP A 114 -12.80 -8.66 12.98
CA TRP A 114 -11.41 -8.83 12.57
C TRP A 114 -10.68 -7.50 12.49
N THR A 115 -11.27 -6.51 11.79
CA THR A 115 -10.72 -5.15 11.69
C THR A 115 -10.52 -4.54 13.07
N VAL A 116 -11.55 -4.55 13.94
CA VAL A 116 -11.47 -3.96 15.29
C VAL A 116 -10.43 -4.66 16.16
N ALA A 117 -10.36 -5.99 16.13
CA ALA A 117 -9.39 -6.74 16.92
C ALA A 117 -7.94 -6.36 16.55
N TRP A 118 -7.62 -6.29 15.26
CA TRP A 118 -6.30 -5.88 14.81
C TRP A 118 -6.02 -4.39 15.06
N SER A 119 -7.03 -3.52 14.94
CA SER A 119 -6.90 -2.11 15.33
C SER A 119 -6.52 -1.95 16.81
N VAL A 120 -7.11 -2.75 17.72
CA VAL A 120 -6.75 -2.71 19.14
C VAL A 120 -5.30 -3.11 19.36
N VAL A 121 -4.84 -4.19 18.71
CA VAL A 121 -3.43 -4.63 18.80
C VAL A 121 -2.49 -3.55 18.25
N ALA A 122 -2.83 -2.94 17.11
CA ALA A 122 -2.06 -1.86 16.53
C ALA A 122 -1.99 -0.63 17.45
N LEU A 123 -3.11 -0.24 18.07
CA LEU A 123 -3.16 0.88 19.02
C LEU A 123 -2.33 0.61 20.27
N MET A 124 -2.37 -0.61 20.83
CA MET A 124 -1.56 -0.99 21.97
C MET A 124 -0.06 -0.93 21.64
N GLY A 125 0.32 -1.46 20.47
CA GLY A 125 1.70 -1.41 19.98
C GLY A 125 2.18 0.02 19.71
N ALA A 126 1.37 0.82 19.02
CA ALA A 126 1.65 2.22 18.74
C ALA A 126 1.79 3.05 20.02
N TYR A 127 0.89 2.88 21.00
CA TYR A 127 0.99 3.54 22.30
C TYR A 127 2.32 3.25 23.00
N ARG A 128 2.79 2.01 22.90
CA ARG A 128 4.01 1.55 23.56
C ARG A 128 5.28 2.02 22.83
N LEU A 129 5.24 2.16 21.50
CA LEU A 129 6.33 2.71 20.68
C LEU A 129 6.43 4.24 20.84
N ASN A 130 5.36 4.94 20.46
CA ASN A 130 5.25 6.39 20.52
C ASN A 130 3.78 6.82 20.37
N PRO A 131 3.20 7.59 21.29
CA PRO A 131 1.82 8.09 21.17
C PRO A 131 1.50 8.81 19.85
N VAL A 132 2.48 9.43 19.18
CA VAL A 132 2.29 10.03 17.84
C VAL A 132 1.89 8.98 16.81
N CYS A 133 2.37 7.74 16.93
CA CYS A 133 1.99 6.63 16.05
C CYS A 133 0.50 6.28 16.16
N ILE A 134 -0.15 6.53 17.30
CA ILE A 134 -1.62 6.40 17.43
C ILE A 134 -2.30 7.40 16.51
N VAL A 135 -1.85 8.66 16.53
CA VAL A 135 -2.43 9.72 15.70
C VAL A 135 -2.25 9.40 14.22
N ILE A 136 -1.06 8.93 13.82
CA ILE A 136 -0.77 8.52 12.45
C ILE A 136 -1.68 7.36 12.01
N PHE A 137 -1.84 6.34 12.87
CA PHE A 137 -2.70 5.20 12.58
C PHE A 137 -4.17 5.59 12.43
N LEU A 138 -4.70 6.40 13.36
CA LEU A 138 -6.08 6.88 13.28
C LEU A 138 -6.30 7.77 12.05
N ALA A 139 -5.35 8.64 11.73
CA ALA A 139 -5.38 9.44 10.51
C ALA A 139 -5.40 8.56 9.25
N ALA A 140 -4.58 7.50 9.22
CA ALA A 140 -4.58 6.54 8.12
C ALA A 140 -5.94 5.83 7.98
N CYS A 141 -6.57 5.39 9.07
CA CYS A 141 -7.92 4.79 9.01
C CYS A 141 -8.98 5.77 8.50
N ILE A 142 -8.90 7.05 8.90
CA ILE A 142 -9.80 8.10 8.43
C ILE A 142 -9.58 8.35 6.93
N LEU A 143 -8.33 8.51 6.50
CA LEU A 143 -7.98 8.70 5.09
C LEU A 143 -8.41 7.50 4.25
N GLU A 144 -8.23 6.27 4.74
CA GLU A 144 -8.67 5.06 4.06
C GLU A 144 -10.19 5.04 3.88
N THR A 145 -10.93 5.40 4.93
CA THR A 145 -12.40 5.52 4.87
C THR A 145 -12.80 6.57 3.84
N ILE A 146 -12.15 7.74 3.85
CA ILE A 146 -12.40 8.80 2.85
C ILE A 146 -12.07 8.31 1.44
N TYR A 147 -10.95 7.61 1.25
CA TYR A 147 -10.53 7.06 -0.05
C TYR A 147 -11.59 6.11 -0.64
N CYS A 148 -12.15 5.23 0.18
CA CYS A 148 -13.24 4.33 -0.17
C CYS A 148 -14.49 5.12 -0.61
N LEU A 149 -14.94 6.05 0.25
CA LEU A 149 -16.15 6.86 0.01
C LEU A 149 -16.06 7.78 -1.22
N LEU A 150 -14.85 8.18 -1.63
CA LEU A 150 -14.63 9.06 -2.76
C LEU A 150 -14.66 8.35 -4.13
N LEU A 151 -14.74 7.01 -4.19
CA LEU A 151 -14.66 6.22 -5.43
C LEU A 151 -15.59 6.74 -6.56
N LYS A 152 -16.85 7.06 -6.24
CA LYS A 152 -17.83 7.59 -7.22
C LYS A 152 -17.93 9.12 -7.22
N VAL A 153 -17.14 9.82 -6.40
CA VAL A 153 -17.22 11.27 -6.18
C VAL A 153 -16.18 12.02 -6.99
N THR A 154 -14.91 11.62 -6.91
CA THR A 154 -13.79 12.34 -7.55
C THR A 154 -12.58 11.44 -7.84
N HIS A 155 -11.85 11.74 -8.92
CA HIS A 155 -10.57 11.11 -9.26
C HIS A 155 -9.44 11.54 -8.32
N LEU A 156 -9.64 12.63 -7.56
CA LEU A 156 -8.68 13.09 -6.56
C LEU A 156 -8.56 12.14 -5.36
N ARG A 157 -9.38 11.07 -5.28
CA ARG A 157 -9.21 9.99 -4.29
C ARG A 157 -7.80 9.41 -4.31
N THR A 158 -7.14 9.38 -5.46
CA THR A 158 -5.76 8.89 -5.61
C THR A 158 -4.77 9.65 -4.71
N LEU A 159 -4.99 10.95 -4.47
CA LEU A 159 -4.17 11.72 -3.53
C LEU A 159 -4.37 11.27 -2.08
N VAL A 160 -5.59 10.85 -1.73
CA VAL A 160 -5.90 10.31 -0.40
C VAL A 160 -5.19 8.96 -0.20
N SER A 161 -5.17 8.09 -1.22
CA SER A 161 -4.41 6.82 -1.19
C SER A 161 -2.92 7.05 -0.93
N GLY A 162 -2.33 8.03 -1.61
CA GLY A 162 -0.96 8.47 -1.37
C GLY A 162 -0.70 8.82 0.11
N GLY A 163 -1.65 9.52 0.74
CA GLY A 163 -1.60 9.83 2.17
C GLY A 163 -1.69 8.59 3.08
N VAL A 164 -2.53 7.61 2.73
CA VAL A 164 -2.66 6.38 3.51
C VAL A 164 -1.36 5.57 3.46
N LYS A 165 -0.80 5.33 2.26
CA LYS A 165 0.38 4.45 2.13
C LYS A 165 1.66 5.03 2.70
N THR A 166 1.78 6.35 2.71
CA THR A 166 2.93 7.03 3.32
C THR A 166 2.91 6.97 4.85
N ALA A 167 1.73 6.79 5.47
CA ALA A 167 1.58 6.79 6.92
C ALA A 167 2.45 5.73 7.61
N GLY A 168 2.64 4.55 6.99
CA GLY A 168 3.47 3.48 7.53
C GLY A 168 4.93 3.90 7.71
N ALA A 169 5.55 4.48 6.69
CA ALA A 169 6.92 4.96 6.75
C ALA A 169 7.11 6.08 7.78
N ILE A 170 6.16 7.02 7.84
CA ILE A 170 6.18 8.10 8.82
C ILE A 170 6.05 7.54 10.25
N ALA A 171 5.14 6.59 10.48
CA ALA A 171 5.02 5.90 11.76
C ALA A 171 6.33 5.17 12.13
N GLY A 172 7.02 4.58 11.15
CA GLY A 172 8.35 3.98 11.34
C GLY A 172 9.39 4.96 11.86
N VAL A 173 9.44 6.17 11.27
CA VAL A 173 10.33 7.25 11.74
C VAL A 173 9.98 7.67 13.18
N PHE A 174 8.70 7.92 13.46
CA PHE A 174 8.27 8.34 14.79
C PHE A 174 8.39 7.24 15.86
N ALA A 175 8.37 5.97 15.46
CA ALA A 175 8.58 4.84 16.37
C ALA A 175 10.01 4.78 16.92
N VAL A 176 10.98 5.36 16.22
CA VAL A 176 12.40 5.34 16.63
C VAL A 176 12.91 6.70 17.12
N ASP A 177 12.23 7.80 16.76
CA ASP A 177 12.55 9.15 17.21
C ASP A 177 11.28 9.99 17.41
N PRO A 178 11.00 10.51 18.62
CA PRO A 178 9.85 11.37 18.87
C PRO A 178 9.91 12.77 18.23
N LYS A 179 11.10 13.23 17.80
CA LYS A 179 11.31 14.58 17.27
C LYS A 179 12.16 14.54 15.98
N PRO A 180 11.71 13.82 14.94
CA PRO A 180 12.45 13.74 13.70
C PRO A 180 12.46 15.09 12.98
N SER A 181 13.39 15.27 12.05
CA SER A 181 13.42 16.48 11.21
C SER A 181 12.13 16.60 10.38
N PRO A 182 11.37 17.71 10.49
CA PRO A 182 10.15 17.91 9.70
C PRO A 182 10.43 17.90 8.19
N LEU A 183 11.58 18.42 7.77
CA LEU A 183 12.00 18.42 6.37
C LEU A 183 12.21 16.99 5.86
N TYR A 184 12.88 16.15 6.64
CA TYR A 184 13.09 14.74 6.27
C TYR A 184 11.77 14.00 6.12
N VAL A 185 10.87 14.13 7.12
CA VAL A 185 9.54 13.51 7.08
C VAL A 185 8.73 13.97 5.87
N MET A 186 8.81 15.26 5.51
CA MET A 186 8.14 15.80 4.33
C MET A 186 8.68 15.20 3.03
N VAL A 187 10.01 15.07 2.87
CA VAL A 187 10.60 14.48 1.67
C VAL A 187 10.29 12.98 1.58
N LEU A 188 10.36 12.25 2.70
CA LEU A 188 9.94 10.85 2.79
C LEU A 188 8.47 10.66 2.41
N PHE A 189 7.59 11.54 2.90
CA PHE A 189 6.18 11.56 2.51
C PHE A 189 6.05 11.68 1.00
N PHE A 190 6.61 12.73 0.38
CA PHE A 190 6.42 12.95 -1.05
C PHE A 190 7.05 11.86 -1.91
N TRP A 191 8.17 11.27 -1.48
CA TRP A 191 8.78 10.14 -2.19
C TRP A 191 7.82 8.96 -2.31
N LEU A 192 7.33 8.47 -1.17
CA LEU A 192 6.43 7.31 -1.13
C LEU A 192 5.03 7.65 -1.65
N PHE A 193 4.59 8.91 -1.53
CA PHE A 193 3.34 9.41 -2.11
C PHE A 193 3.37 9.29 -3.63
N CYS A 194 4.45 9.73 -4.26
CA CYS A 194 4.60 9.66 -5.71
C CYS A 194 4.73 8.21 -6.21
N TRP A 195 5.44 7.37 -5.44
CA TRP A 195 5.50 5.92 -5.71
C TRP A 195 4.12 5.27 -5.60
N GLU A 196 3.32 5.58 -4.59
CA GLU A 196 1.98 5.03 -4.41
C GLU A 196 1.06 5.42 -5.58
N ILE A 197 1.05 6.70 -5.96
CA ILE A 197 0.22 7.18 -7.07
C ILE A 197 0.58 6.48 -8.37
N GLY A 198 1.86 6.54 -8.76
CA GLY A 198 2.28 6.07 -10.08
C GLY A 198 2.56 4.58 -10.15
N GLY A 199 2.90 3.94 -9.04
CA GLY A 199 3.31 2.54 -8.99
C GLY A 199 2.20 1.59 -8.58
N GLN A 200 1.20 2.05 -7.81
CA GLN A 200 0.19 1.18 -7.21
C GLN A 200 -1.23 1.63 -7.55
N ASN A 201 -1.64 2.83 -7.11
CA ASN A 201 -3.03 3.28 -7.21
C ASN A 201 -3.52 3.43 -8.66
N VAL A 202 -2.86 4.28 -9.45
CA VAL A 202 -3.29 4.52 -10.84
C VAL A 202 -3.11 3.29 -11.73
N PRO A 203 -2.01 2.49 -11.63
CA PRO A 203 -1.91 1.24 -12.38
C PRO A 203 -2.96 0.19 -12.02
N ASN A 204 -3.40 0.12 -10.76
CA ASN A 204 -4.50 -0.77 -10.37
C ASN A 204 -5.83 -0.29 -10.97
N ASP A 205 -6.16 0.99 -10.81
CA ASP A 205 -7.34 1.61 -11.44
C ASP A 205 -7.31 1.48 -12.97
N TRP A 206 -6.12 1.46 -13.57
CA TRP A 206 -5.94 1.26 -15.00
C TRP A 206 -6.35 -0.13 -15.45
N THR A 207 -5.92 -1.14 -14.69
CA THR A 207 -6.24 -2.54 -14.99
C THR A 207 -7.74 -2.76 -14.91
N ASP A 208 -8.41 -2.10 -13.96
CA ASP A 208 -9.84 -2.23 -13.68
C ASP A 208 -10.72 -1.23 -14.46
N ILE A 209 -10.17 -0.51 -15.46
CA ILE A 209 -10.85 0.61 -16.13
C ILE A 209 -12.26 0.29 -16.66
N ASP A 210 -12.47 -0.91 -17.20
CA ASP A 210 -13.78 -1.31 -17.73
C ASP A 210 -14.77 -1.69 -16.62
N GLU A 211 -14.30 -2.25 -15.51
CA GLU A 211 -15.12 -2.53 -14.33
C GLU A 211 -15.52 -1.21 -13.64
N ASP A 212 -14.56 -0.29 -13.51
CA ASP A 212 -14.77 1.05 -12.95
C ASP A 212 -15.79 1.86 -13.76
N ARG A 213 -15.75 1.77 -15.09
CA ARG A 213 -16.76 2.39 -15.96
C ARG A 213 -18.16 1.86 -15.68
N ARG A 214 -18.32 0.53 -15.56
CA ARG A 214 -19.61 -0.11 -15.26
C ARG A 214 -20.12 0.30 -13.88
N LEU A 215 -19.21 0.43 -12.90
CA LEU A 215 -19.52 0.85 -11.54
C LEU A 215 -19.78 2.36 -11.42
N CYS A 216 -19.61 3.13 -12.51
CA CYS A 216 -19.65 4.59 -12.52
C CYS A 216 -18.64 5.21 -11.53
N ALA A 217 -17.50 4.53 -11.33
CA ALA A 217 -16.38 5.05 -10.56
C ALA A 217 -15.75 6.24 -11.29
N ARG A 218 -15.08 7.09 -10.52
CA ARG A 218 -14.43 8.30 -11.02
C ARG A 218 -12.92 8.21 -10.86
N THR A 219 -12.30 7.07 -11.17
CA THR A 219 -10.84 6.91 -11.13
C THR A 219 -10.13 7.72 -12.24
N ILE A 220 -8.83 7.95 -12.09
CA ILE A 220 -8.03 8.73 -13.05
C ILE A 220 -8.17 8.19 -14.49
N PRO A 221 -8.01 6.88 -14.75
CA PRO A 221 -8.14 6.32 -16.10
C PRO A 221 -9.54 6.51 -16.69
N VAL A 222 -10.59 6.43 -15.87
CA VAL A 222 -11.97 6.64 -16.33
C VAL A 222 -12.25 8.10 -16.66
N ARG A 223 -11.74 9.04 -15.84
CA ARG A 223 -12.07 10.47 -15.96
C ARG A 223 -11.19 11.24 -16.93
N LEU A 224 -9.89 10.95 -16.94
CA LEU A 224 -8.90 11.66 -17.74
C LEU A 224 -8.48 10.86 -18.98
N GLY A 225 -8.94 9.61 -19.07
CA GLY A 225 -8.63 8.72 -20.18
C GLY A 225 -7.28 8.04 -20.04
N ALA A 226 -7.03 7.21 -21.04
CA ALA A 226 -5.94 6.28 -21.06
C ALA A 226 -4.56 6.99 -21.02
N GLU A 227 -4.36 7.87 -21.99
CA GLU A 227 -3.09 8.55 -22.20
C GLU A 227 -2.69 9.42 -21.00
N SER A 228 -3.66 10.13 -20.41
CA SER A 228 -3.42 10.99 -19.26
C SER A 228 -3.02 10.20 -18.01
N ALA A 229 -3.65 9.04 -17.76
CA ALA A 229 -3.26 8.21 -16.62
C ALA A 229 -1.83 7.69 -16.78
N ASN A 230 -1.45 7.25 -18.00
CA ASN A 230 -0.09 6.81 -18.28
C ASN A 230 0.94 7.94 -18.09
N ALA A 231 0.61 9.17 -18.49
CA ALA A 231 1.46 10.33 -18.25
C ALA A 231 1.62 10.62 -16.75
N ILE A 232 0.53 10.56 -15.97
CA ILE A 232 0.54 10.74 -14.51
C ILE A 232 1.39 9.65 -13.83
N ILE A 233 1.22 8.39 -14.25
CA ILE A 233 2.01 7.25 -13.79
C ILE A 233 3.51 7.52 -13.99
N LEU A 234 3.92 7.81 -15.23
CA LEU A 234 5.33 8.00 -15.56
C LEU A 234 5.92 9.22 -14.84
N ALA A 235 5.21 10.35 -14.82
CA ALA A 235 5.67 11.57 -14.17
C ALA A 235 5.83 11.38 -12.65
N SER A 236 4.86 10.73 -11.99
CA SER A 236 4.91 10.45 -10.55
C SER A 236 6.09 9.54 -10.21
N LEU A 237 6.34 8.53 -11.04
CA LEU A 237 7.44 7.60 -10.81
C LEU A 237 8.82 8.20 -11.07
N ILE A 238 8.98 9.04 -12.10
CA ILE A 238 10.21 9.83 -12.29
C ILE A 238 10.46 10.71 -11.07
N LEU A 239 9.43 11.39 -10.58
CA LEU A 239 9.52 12.22 -9.37
C LEU A 239 9.87 11.37 -8.13
N ALA A 240 9.33 10.16 -8.00
CA ALA A 240 9.67 9.25 -6.91
C ALA A 240 11.17 8.88 -6.92
N VAL A 241 11.77 8.63 -8.09
CA VAL A 241 13.23 8.38 -8.19
C VAL A 241 14.03 9.62 -7.75
N VAL A 242 13.66 10.81 -8.22
CA VAL A 242 14.35 12.06 -7.83
C VAL A 242 14.25 12.30 -6.32
N LEU A 243 13.05 12.12 -5.75
CA LEU A 243 12.82 12.27 -4.31
C LEU A 243 13.54 11.20 -3.49
N SER A 244 13.71 9.98 -4.01
CA SER A 244 14.50 8.95 -3.32
C SER A 244 15.93 9.42 -3.06
N VAL A 245 16.58 10.05 -4.05
CA VAL A 245 17.92 10.63 -3.91
C VAL A 245 17.94 11.74 -2.84
N ALA A 246 16.90 12.57 -2.81
CA ALA A 246 16.76 13.61 -1.79
C ALA A 246 16.60 13.01 -0.37
N VAL A 247 15.87 11.91 -0.21
CA VAL A 247 15.75 11.20 1.08
C VAL A 247 17.12 10.69 1.56
N PHE A 248 17.93 10.13 0.66
CA PHE A 248 19.30 9.71 1.02
C PHE A 248 20.18 10.89 1.41
N TYR A 249 20.03 12.04 0.74
CA TYR A 249 20.78 13.24 1.06
C TYR A 249 20.41 13.85 2.42
N PHE A 250 19.11 13.85 2.77
CA PHE A 250 18.61 14.37 4.05
C PHE A 250 18.63 13.34 5.18
N SER A 251 18.93 12.08 4.88
CA SER A 251 19.12 11.05 5.90
C SER A 251 20.32 11.40 6.79
N PRO A 252 20.25 11.14 8.11
CA PRO A 252 21.41 11.26 8.99
C PRO A 252 22.58 10.32 8.64
N ILE A 253 22.37 9.35 7.75
CA ILE A 253 23.35 8.37 7.32
C ILE A 253 24.07 8.88 6.08
N THR A 254 25.39 8.80 6.08
CA THR A 254 26.17 9.01 4.85
C THR A 254 26.10 7.76 4.00
N PHE A 255 25.33 7.80 2.92
CA PHE A 255 25.29 6.70 1.95
C PHE A 255 26.47 6.75 1.00
N GLY A 256 27.16 5.62 0.86
CA GLY A 256 28.21 5.48 -0.14
C GLY A 256 27.65 5.58 -1.56
N PHE A 257 28.46 6.07 -2.49
CA PHE A 257 28.10 6.17 -3.91
C PHE A 257 27.48 4.88 -4.50
N PRO A 258 27.96 3.66 -4.20
CA PRO A 258 27.35 2.43 -4.70
C PRO A 258 25.88 2.26 -4.30
N PHE A 259 25.49 2.69 -3.10
CA PHE A 259 24.12 2.51 -2.58
C PHE A 259 23.15 3.53 -3.18
N VAL A 260 23.63 4.75 -3.47
CA VAL A 260 22.86 5.74 -4.22
C VAL A 260 22.60 5.26 -5.65
N VAL A 261 23.62 4.69 -6.31
CA VAL A 261 23.48 4.11 -7.65
C VAL A 261 22.53 2.90 -7.62
N ALA A 262 22.66 2.00 -6.64
CA ALA A 262 21.77 0.85 -6.50
C ALA A 262 20.32 1.27 -6.28
N SER A 263 20.07 2.29 -5.46
CA SER A 263 18.74 2.85 -5.20
C SER A 263 18.11 3.44 -6.45
N PHE A 264 18.89 4.22 -7.21
CA PHE A 264 18.45 4.80 -8.48
C PHE A 264 18.15 3.71 -9.52
N ALA A 265 19.05 2.75 -9.70
CA ALA A 265 18.87 1.62 -10.61
C ALA A 265 17.63 0.78 -10.23
N THR A 266 17.39 0.59 -8.93
CA THR A 266 16.21 -0.14 -8.44
C THR A 266 14.90 0.56 -8.84
N GLY A 267 14.81 1.88 -8.66
CA GLY A 267 13.64 2.65 -9.11
C GLY A 267 13.46 2.61 -10.63
N LEU A 268 14.57 2.72 -11.38
CA LEU A 268 14.53 2.61 -12.84
C LEU A 268 13.99 1.26 -13.31
N CYS A 269 14.54 0.16 -12.79
CA CYS A 269 14.20 -1.19 -13.20
C CYS A 269 12.81 -1.63 -12.73
N LEU A 270 12.45 -1.34 -11.47
CA LEU A 270 11.20 -1.83 -10.89
C LEU A 270 9.97 -1.06 -11.34
N PHE A 271 10.09 0.23 -11.68
CA PHE A 271 8.89 0.99 -12.06
C PHE A 271 9.07 2.02 -13.19
N VAL A 272 10.23 2.65 -13.42
CA VAL A 272 10.31 3.68 -14.49
C VAL A 272 10.31 3.04 -15.88
N LEU A 273 11.08 1.98 -16.09
CA LEU A 273 11.10 1.25 -17.36
C LEU A 273 9.74 0.59 -17.65
N PRO A 274 9.11 -0.15 -16.71
CA PRO A 274 7.75 -0.65 -16.91
C PRO A 274 6.72 0.46 -17.18
N ALA A 275 6.81 1.60 -16.50
CA ALA A 275 5.93 2.74 -16.74
C ALA A 275 6.13 3.37 -18.12
N PHE A 276 7.38 3.46 -18.60
CA PHE A 276 7.66 3.93 -19.95
C PHE A 276 7.10 2.97 -21.02
N LEU A 277 7.20 1.66 -20.80
CA LEU A 277 6.59 0.66 -21.68
C LEU A 277 5.07 0.77 -21.69
N LEU A 278 4.44 0.93 -20.52
CA LEU A 278 3.00 1.19 -20.43
C LEU A 278 2.63 2.49 -21.17
N TYR A 279 3.38 3.57 -20.99
CA TYR A 279 3.16 4.84 -21.68
C TYR A 279 3.21 4.71 -23.20
N ARG A 280 4.13 3.88 -23.72
CA ARG A 280 4.29 3.66 -25.17
C ARG A 280 3.22 2.75 -25.77
N THR A 281 2.78 1.74 -25.03
CA THR A 281 1.91 0.68 -25.55
C THR A 281 0.43 0.88 -25.20
N SER A 282 0.14 1.52 -24.07
CA SER A 282 -1.20 1.69 -23.49
C SER A 282 -1.99 0.40 -23.30
N GLU A 283 -1.31 -0.74 -23.15
CA GLU A 283 -1.98 -2.03 -22.96
C GLU A 283 -2.17 -2.38 -21.47
N PRO A 284 -3.35 -2.89 -21.05
CA PRO A 284 -3.64 -3.22 -19.65
C PRO A 284 -2.63 -4.18 -18.99
N ARG A 285 -2.07 -5.14 -19.74
CA ARG A 285 -1.08 -6.10 -19.20
C ARG A 285 0.16 -5.41 -18.63
N TYR A 286 0.57 -4.27 -19.19
CA TYR A 286 1.76 -3.55 -18.72
C TYR A 286 1.47 -2.73 -17.46
N ALA A 287 0.23 -2.34 -17.21
CA ALA A 287 -0.14 -1.69 -15.95
C ALA A 287 -0.13 -2.69 -14.79
N MET A 288 -0.65 -3.90 -14.99
CA MET A 288 -0.55 -4.96 -14.00
C MET A 288 0.91 -5.40 -13.77
N ALA A 289 1.72 -5.49 -14.84
CA ALA A 289 3.15 -5.76 -14.70
C ALA A 289 3.87 -4.67 -13.89
N LEU A 290 3.58 -3.39 -14.19
CA LEU A 290 4.09 -2.25 -13.43
C LEU A 290 3.66 -2.32 -11.96
N PHE A 291 2.38 -2.58 -11.67
CA PHE A 291 1.85 -2.73 -10.32
C PHE A 291 2.62 -3.78 -9.53
N ASN A 292 2.78 -4.98 -10.11
CA ASN A 292 3.49 -6.07 -9.48
C ASN A 292 4.97 -5.72 -9.22
N MET A 293 5.67 -5.16 -10.21
CA MET A 293 7.08 -4.81 -10.04
C MET A 293 7.30 -3.66 -9.05
N ALA A 294 6.43 -2.64 -9.08
CA ALA A 294 6.48 -1.52 -8.17
C ALA A 294 6.21 -1.92 -6.71
N SER A 295 5.40 -2.96 -6.48
CA SER A 295 5.12 -3.51 -5.14
C SER A 295 6.39 -4.00 -4.42
N TYR A 296 7.40 -4.45 -5.16
CA TYR A 296 8.67 -4.91 -4.58
C TYR A 296 9.64 -3.77 -4.27
N TYR A 297 9.35 -2.54 -4.70
CA TYR A 297 10.29 -1.43 -4.56
C TYR A 297 10.63 -1.10 -3.11
N PRO A 298 9.68 -0.91 -2.18
CA PRO A 298 10.02 -0.60 -0.79
C PRO A 298 10.85 -1.69 -0.11
N LEU A 299 10.58 -2.97 -0.43
CA LEU A 299 11.36 -4.10 0.08
C LEU A 299 12.80 -4.11 -0.48
N ALA A 300 12.97 -3.85 -1.78
CA ALA A 300 14.29 -3.75 -2.40
C ALA A 300 15.09 -2.59 -1.80
N MET A 301 14.45 -1.44 -1.58
CA MET A 301 15.05 -0.29 -0.90
C MET A 301 15.45 -0.62 0.54
N LEU A 302 14.60 -1.34 1.28
CA LEU A 302 14.92 -1.81 2.63
C LEU A 302 16.14 -2.72 2.63
N ALA A 303 16.25 -3.65 1.69
CA ALA A 303 17.41 -4.52 1.56
C ALA A 303 18.71 -3.73 1.32
N ILE A 304 18.68 -2.72 0.43
CA ILE A 304 19.83 -1.84 0.18
C ILE A 304 20.27 -1.12 1.46
N VAL A 305 19.31 -0.57 2.22
CA VAL A 305 19.59 0.12 3.49
C VAL A 305 20.13 -0.82 4.55
N ILE A 306 19.59 -2.04 4.65
CA ILE A 306 20.11 -3.07 5.57
C ILE A 306 21.56 -3.40 5.22
N VAL A 307 21.87 -3.64 3.94
CA VAL A 307 23.25 -3.94 3.51
C VAL A 307 24.19 -2.77 3.85
N GLN A 308 23.77 -1.52 3.62
CA GLN A 308 24.56 -0.34 4.00
C GLN A 308 24.85 -0.29 5.50
N ILE A 309 23.88 -0.61 6.36
CA ILE A 309 24.03 -0.52 7.82
C ILE A 309 24.99 -1.60 8.35
N VAL A 310 25.07 -2.76 7.69
CA VAL A 310 25.92 -3.89 8.12
C VAL A 310 27.29 -3.94 7.44
N SER A 311 27.53 -3.12 6.41
CA SER A 311 28.81 -3.03 5.69
C SER A 311 29.76 -2.04 6.35
#